data_AF-A0A1X6WXR6-F1
#
_entry.id   AF-A0A1X6WXR6-F1
#
_cell.length_a   1.000
_cell.length_b   1.000
_cell.length_c   1.000
_cell.angle_alpha   90.00
_cell.angle_beta   90.00
_cell.angle_gamma   90.00
#
_symmetry.space_group_name_H-M   'P 1'
#
loop_
_entity.id
_entity.type
_entity.pdbx_description
1 polymer ?
#
loop_
_entity_poly.entity_id
_entity_poly.type
_entity_poly.pdbx_seq_one_letter_code
_entity_poly.pdbx_strand_id
1 'polypeptide(L)'
;MTGGVTFVTGDQLAEYDARGGASTFGMVTSDRTHRGATAYQQFDNGGIYSTDGWTFTVTGTLYRRYLAAGGMGGYLNAPIGDVRTGSTGITYQSFKGGQLTTPDYWDSPPPTTPAGGAKYTYPTLSSGSTGDYVRAVQAKVGAPIDGRYGASTVAAVRAFQQAQGIPVTGTVDLRTWARIMSSPNRVFDGTNGRLAPEQLTIVAPNWTLPTDAAQAFLAMQDKFRRDTGGTFTLNDAYRPFDRQVQLFVAYGAPRASVPGTSNHGDATTGAIDISLERDDATYRWLLANAILFGFGQSAYQNSSEPWHWQHTY
;
A
#
# COMPACT_ATOMS: atom_id res chain seq x y z
N MET A 1 14.61 -3.07 -41.60
CA MET A 1 14.45 -3.02 -40.13
C MET A 1 15.85 -3.08 -39.53
N THR A 2 16.34 -1.98 -38.97
CA THR A 2 17.64 -1.95 -38.27
C THR A 2 17.47 -2.71 -36.96
N GLY A 3 17.88 -3.99 -36.95
CA GLY A 3 17.87 -4.84 -35.77
C GLY A 3 18.93 -4.38 -34.77
N GLY A 4 18.51 -3.61 -33.76
CA GLY A 4 19.33 -3.35 -32.59
C GLY A 4 19.46 -4.64 -31.78
N VAL A 5 20.68 -4.95 -31.33
CA VAL A 5 20.91 -6.01 -30.34
C VAL A 5 20.69 -5.39 -28.97
N THR A 6 19.66 -5.83 -28.25
CA THR A 6 19.40 -5.42 -26.86
C THR A 6 19.93 -6.50 -25.92
N PHE A 7 20.69 -6.10 -24.90
CA PHE A 7 21.37 -7.00 -23.97
C PHE A 7 20.76 -6.96 -22.57
N VAL A 8 20.53 -8.14 -21.97
CA VAL A 8 20.22 -8.27 -20.54
C VAL A 8 21.52 -8.54 -19.79
N THR A 9 21.82 -7.76 -18.74
CA THR A 9 23.12 -7.80 -18.04
C THR A 9 22.97 -7.68 -16.52
N GLY A 10 24.01 -8.09 -15.80
CA GLY A 10 24.15 -7.90 -14.36
C GLY A 10 23.09 -8.61 -13.53
N ASP A 11 22.57 -7.89 -12.53
CA ASP A 11 21.50 -8.33 -11.64
C ASP A 11 20.23 -8.78 -12.37
N GLN A 12 19.84 -8.08 -13.43
CA GLN A 12 18.66 -8.41 -14.22
C GLN A 12 18.85 -9.67 -15.07
N LEU A 13 20.08 -9.98 -15.49
CA LEU A 13 20.37 -11.24 -16.20
C LEU A 13 20.24 -12.43 -15.24
N ALA A 14 20.81 -12.30 -14.04
CA ALA A 14 20.69 -13.33 -13.02
C ALA A 14 19.21 -13.61 -12.67
N GLU A 15 18.40 -12.55 -12.52
CA GLU A 15 16.96 -12.70 -12.25
C GLU A 15 16.21 -13.29 -13.46
N TYR A 16 16.54 -12.86 -14.68
CA TYR A 16 15.95 -13.41 -15.92
C TYR A 16 16.15 -14.92 -16.02
N ASP A 17 17.40 -15.38 -15.86
CA ASP A 17 17.75 -16.79 -15.97
C ASP A 17 17.10 -17.61 -14.83
N ALA A 18 17.15 -17.11 -13.60
CA ALA A 18 16.56 -17.78 -12.44
C ALA A 18 15.04 -17.99 -12.58
N ARG A 19 14.35 -17.14 -13.35
CA ARG A 19 12.91 -17.17 -13.56
C ARG A 19 12.49 -17.83 -14.88
N GLY A 20 13.41 -18.54 -15.54
CA GLY A 20 13.14 -19.33 -16.75
C GLY A 20 13.32 -18.58 -18.07
N GLY A 21 13.90 -17.38 -18.04
CA GLY A 21 14.31 -16.63 -19.21
C GLY A 21 13.20 -16.44 -20.25
N ALA A 22 13.52 -16.72 -21.52
CA ALA A 22 12.63 -16.46 -22.65
C ALA A 22 11.29 -17.20 -22.55
N SER A 23 11.24 -18.34 -21.87
CA SER A 23 9.99 -19.09 -21.67
C SER A 23 8.97 -18.35 -20.80
N THR A 24 9.45 -17.49 -19.90
CA THR A 24 8.64 -16.72 -18.96
C THR A 24 8.43 -15.28 -19.44
N PHE A 25 9.49 -14.63 -19.89
CA PHE A 25 9.47 -13.20 -20.23
C PHE A 25 9.22 -12.93 -21.71
N GLY A 26 9.48 -13.89 -22.60
CA GLY A 26 9.58 -13.62 -24.04
C GLY A 26 10.86 -12.86 -24.38
N MET A 27 10.87 -12.19 -25.53
CA MET A 27 12.01 -11.41 -25.98
C MET A 27 12.10 -10.08 -25.26
N VAL A 28 13.32 -9.56 -25.10
CA VAL A 28 13.54 -8.21 -24.58
C VAL A 28 13.05 -7.17 -25.60
N THR A 29 12.30 -6.18 -25.12
CA THR A 29 11.65 -5.15 -25.96
C THR A 29 12.16 -3.74 -25.68
N SER A 30 13.00 -3.56 -24.65
CA SER A 30 13.61 -2.27 -24.32
C SER A 30 15.07 -2.40 -23.87
N ASP A 31 15.88 -1.38 -24.15
CA ASP A 31 17.17 -1.21 -23.48
C ASP A 31 16.99 -1.00 -21.96
N ARG A 32 18.06 -1.28 -21.20
CA ARG A 32 18.07 -0.99 -19.76
C ARG A 32 17.90 0.50 -19.51
N THR A 33 16.77 0.85 -18.92
CA THR A 33 16.35 2.23 -18.67
C THR A 33 16.40 2.52 -17.17
N HIS A 34 16.64 3.78 -16.80
CA HIS A 34 16.62 4.23 -15.41
C HIS A 34 15.51 5.25 -15.18
N ARG A 35 14.82 5.13 -14.04
CA ARG A 35 13.89 6.15 -13.52
C ARG A 35 14.11 6.25 -12.02
N GLY A 36 14.64 7.39 -11.57
CA GLY A 36 15.08 7.55 -10.18
C GLY A 36 16.13 6.50 -9.82
N ALA A 37 15.98 5.86 -8.65
CA ALA A 37 16.86 4.79 -8.18
C ALA A 37 16.59 3.42 -8.84
N THR A 38 15.60 3.32 -9.74
CA THR A 38 15.19 2.04 -10.34
C THR A 38 15.73 1.90 -11.75
N ALA A 39 16.48 0.83 -12.00
CA ALA A 39 16.83 0.37 -13.34
C ALA A 39 15.85 -0.71 -13.79
N TYR A 40 15.41 -0.73 -15.06
CA TYR A 40 14.46 -1.72 -15.53
C TYR A 40 14.59 -2.04 -17.02
N GLN A 41 14.14 -3.24 -17.39
CA GLN A 41 13.99 -3.70 -18.77
C GLN A 41 12.62 -4.34 -18.96
N GLN A 42 12.05 -4.13 -20.15
CA GLN A 42 10.77 -4.68 -20.58
C GLN A 42 10.99 -5.83 -21.56
N PHE A 43 10.06 -6.77 -21.49
CA PHE A 43 9.98 -7.96 -22.33
C PHE A 43 8.52 -8.13 -22.79
N ASP A 44 8.28 -9.04 -23.73
CA ASP A 44 6.94 -9.30 -24.28
C ASP A 44 5.91 -9.62 -23.19
N ASN A 45 6.29 -10.46 -22.23
CA ASN A 45 5.41 -11.02 -21.19
C ASN A 45 5.80 -10.62 -19.76
N GLY A 46 6.77 -9.74 -19.61
CA GLY A 46 7.17 -9.27 -18.29
C GLY A 46 8.14 -8.10 -18.31
N GLY A 47 8.55 -7.69 -17.11
CA GLY A 47 9.62 -6.74 -16.90
C GLY A 47 10.45 -7.14 -15.69
N ILE A 48 11.72 -6.72 -15.70
CA ILE A 48 12.65 -6.92 -14.59
C ILE A 48 13.10 -5.55 -14.09
N TYR A 49 13.04 -5.35 -12.78
CA TYR A 49 13.20 -4.06 -12.13
C TYR A 49 14.16 -4.19 -10.95
N SER A 50 15.22 -3.41 -10.96
CA SER A 50 16.23 -3.35 -9.90
C SER A 50 16.10 -2.04 -9.16
N THR A 51 15.75 -2.08 -7.87
CA THR A 51 15.51 -0.89 -7.03
C THR A 51 16.00 -1.12 -5.62
N ASP A 52 16.70 -0.13 -5.05
CA ASP A 52 17.14 -0.11 -3.65
C ASP A 52 17.85 -1.40 -3.20
N GLY A 53 18.65 -2.00 -4.09
CA GLY A 53 19.41 -3.23 -3.83
C GLY A 53 18.65 -4.54 -4.06
N TRP A 54 17.39 -4.49 -4.48
CA TRP A 54 16.55 -5.64 -4.78
C TRP A 54 16.20 -5.73 -6.25
N THR A 55 15.99 -6.94 -6.77
CA THR A 55 15.53 -7.17 -8.14
C THR A 55 14.21 -7.92 -8.11
N PHE A 56 13.23 -7.43 -8.87
CA PHE A 56 11.86 -7.97 -8.91
C PHE A 56 11.41 -8.18 -10.35
N THR A 57 10.46 -9.08 -10.52
CA THR A 57 9.86 -9.37 -11.83
C THR A 57 8.36 -9.10 -11.80
N VAL A 58 7.82 -8.53 -12.87
CA VAL A 58 6.37 -8.38 -13.05
C VAL A 58 6.03 -9.11 -14.33
N THR A 59 5.19 -10.14 -14.27
CA THR A 59 4.93 -11.03 -15.42
C THR A 59 3.43 -11.27 -15.67
N GLY A 60 3.10 -11.79 -16.85
CA GLY A 60 1.76 -12.27 -17.18
C GLY A 60 0.66 -11.21 -17.06
N THR A 61 -0.48 -11.57 -16.46
CA THR A 61 -1.63 -10.66 -16.31
C THR A 61 -1.30 -9.45 -15.45
N LEU A 62 -0.50 -9.63 -14.39
CA LEU A 62 -0.08 -8.52 -13.52
C LEU A 62 0.79 -7.52 -14.30
N TYR A 63 1.66 -7.98 -15.20
CA TYR A 63 2.46 -7.11 -16.05
C TYR A 63 1.62 -6.26 -16.99
N ARG A 64 0.64 -6.85 -17.67
CA ARG A 64 -0.26 -6.10 -18.57
C ARG A 64 -1.05 -5.04 -17.82
N ARG A 65 -1.53 -5.36 -16.62
CA ARG A 65 -2.24 -4.42 -15.74
C ARG A 65 -1.32 -3.32 -15.22
N TYR A 66 -0.09 -3.67 -14.83
CA TYR A 66 0.93 -2.70 -14.44
C TYR A 66 1.24 -1.71 -15.56
N LEU A 67 1.43 -2.18 -16.80
CA LEU A 67 1.60 -1.31 -17.97
C LEU A 67 0.36 -0.43 -18.23
N ALA A 68 -0.86 -0.98 -18.11
CA ALA A 68 -2.10 -0.22 -18.26
C ALA A 68 -2.28 0.86 -17.18
N ALA A 69 -1.70 0.66 -16.00
CA ALA A 69 -1.62 1.64 -14.91
C ALA A 69 -0.50 2.69 -15.12
N GLY A 70 0.19 2.68 -16.26
CA GLY A 70 1.31 3.59 -16.59
C GLY A 70 2.70 3.04 -16.26
N GLY A 71 2.79 1.80 -15.76
CA GLY A 71 4.05 1.14 -15.42
C GLY A 71 4.90 1.95 -14.44
N MET A 72 6.21 2.01 -14.70
CA MET A 72 7.18 2.77 -13.90
C MET A 72 6.89 4.28 -13.86
N GLY A 73 6.17 4.81 -14.87
CA GLY A 73 5.75 6.21 -14.91
C GLY A 73 4.38 6.46 -14.28
N GLY A 74 3.66 5.40 -13.92
CA GLY A 74 2.34 5.44 -13.32
C GLY A 74 2.36 5.54 -11.80
N TYR A 75 1.17 5.55 -11.22
CA TYR A 75 0.97 5.70 -9.78
C TYR A 75 1.48 4.50 -8.96
N LEU A 76 1.57 3.30 -9.56
CA LEU A 76 2.12 2.12 -8.88
C LEU A 76 3.65 2.20 -8.72
N ASN A 77 4.36 2.82 -9.68
CA ASN A 77 5.83 2.96 -9.65
C ASN A 77 6.54 1.58 -9.53
N ALA A 78 7.78 1.53 -9.04
CA ALA A 78 8.60 0.32 -9.03
C ALA A 78 7.97 -0.83 -8.22
N PRO A 79 8.06 -2.09 -8.69
CA PRO A 79 7.74 -3.23 -7.85
C PRO A 79 8.69 -3.28 -6.66
N ILE A 80 8.17 -3.71 -5.51
CA ILE A 80 8.93 -3.84 -4.26
C ILE A 80 8.92 -5.27 -3.73
N GLY A 81 8.30 -6.19 -4.45
CA GLY A 81 8.15 -7.57 -4.05
C GLY A 81 7.68 -8.44 -5.20
N ASP A 82 7.90 -9.73 -5.06
CA ASP A 82 7.38 -10.71 -6.01
C ASP A 82 5.87 -10.89 -5.89
N VAL A 83 5.32 -11.52 -6.92
CA VAL A 83 3.96 -12.02 -6.92
C VAL A 83 3.77 -13.02 -5.76
N ARG A 84 2.71 -12.82 -4.97
CA ARG A 84 2.34 -13.66 -3.82
C ARG A 84 0.89 -14.08 -3.93
N THR A 85 0.57 -15.28 -3.47
CA THR A 85 -0.82 -15.74 -3.34
C THR A 85 -1.21 -15.70 -1.86
N GLY A 86 -2.20 -14.87 -1.52
CA GLY A 86 -2.75 -14.78 -0.17
C GLY A 86 -3.59 -16.01 0.20
N SER A 87 -3.90 -16.14 1.49
CA SER A 87 -4.72 -17.24 2.06
C SER A 87 -6.15 -17.32 1.50
N THR A 88 -6.63 -16.26 0.85
CA THR A 88 -7.92 -16.18 0.16
C THR A 88 -7.85 -16.62 -1.32
N GLY A 89 -6.68 -17.08 -1.79
CA GLY A 89 -6.45 -17.44 -3.20
C GLY A 89 -6.21 -16.24 -4.12
N ILE A 90 -6.22 -15.01 -3.58
CA ILE A 90 -5.94 -13.79 -4.34
C ILE A 90 -4.45 -13.68 -4.56
N THR A 91 -4.04 -13.61 -5.82
CA THR A 91 -2.66 -13.32 -6.21
C THR A 91 -2.45 -11.81 -6.24
N TYR A 92 -1.36 -11.32 -5.66
CA TYR A 92 -1.04 -9.90 -5.61
C TYR A 92 0.45 -9.63 -5.77
N GLN A 93 0.79 -8.41 -6.16
CA GLN A 93 2.16 -7.92 -6.18
C GLN A 93 2.21 -6.49 -5.64
N SER A 94 3.20 -6.23 -4.78
CA SER A 94 3.38 -4.92 -4.15
C SER A 94 4.32 -4.05 -4.98
N PHE A 95 3.98 -2.76 -5.05
CA PHE A 95 4.74 -1.70 -5.70
C PHE A 95 4.91 -0.52 -4.73
N LYS A 96 5.85 0.40 -5.02
CA LYS A 96 6.10 1.56 -4.15
C LYS A 96 4.83 2.39 -3.91
N GLY A 97 3.98 2.53 -4.93
CA GLY A 97 2.77 3.35 -4.86
C GLY A 97 1.47 2.58 -4.63
N GLY A 98 1.50 1.27 -4.36
CA GLY A 98 0.28 0.50 -4.12
C GLY A 98 0.42 -0.99 -4.39
N GLN A 99 -0.70 -1.69 -4.47
CA GLN A 99 -0.72 -3.12 -4.72
C GLN A 99 -1.62 -3.48 -5.91
N LEU A 100 -1.16 -4.41 -6.73
CA LEU A 100 -1.94 -4.99 -7.82
C LEU A 100 -2.41 -6.40 -7.43
N THR A 101 -3.64 -6.80 -7.77
CA THR A 101 -4.23 -8.11 -7.42
C THR A 101 -4.97 -8.77 -8.59
N THR A 102 -5.11 -10.10 -8.60
CA THR A 102 -5.97 -10.86 -9.54
C THR A 102 -6.78 -11.97 -8.81
N PRO A 103 -8.07 -12.21 -9.16
CA PRO A 103 -8.86 -11.53 -10.19
C PRO A 103 -9.15 -10.07 -9.81
N ASP A 104 -9.29 -9.22 -10.82
CA ASP A 104 -9.48 -7.79 -10.63
C ASP A 104 -10.82 -7.51 -9.92
N TYR A 105 -10.79 -6.91 -8.73
CA TYR A 105 -11.95 -6.17 -8.20
C TYR A 105 -12.08 -4.76 -8.86
N TRP A 106 -11.35 -4.51 -9.95
CA TRP A 106 -10.91 -3.17 -10.40
C TRP A 106 -11.22 -2.83 -11.88
N ASP A 107 -12.47 -2.86 -12.30
CA ASP A 107 -12.88 -2.30 -13.60
C ASP A 107 -13.23 -0.80 -13.52
N SER A 108 -12.33 0.03 -13.00
CA SER A 108 -12.37 1.49 -13.19
C SER A 108 -10.97 2.10 -13.14
N PRO A 109 -10.61 3.04 -14.04
CA PRO A 109 -9.32 3.72 -13.99
C PRO A 109 -9.18 4.56 -12.71
N PRO A 110 -7.95 4.73 -12.18
CA PRO A 110 -7.69 5.64 -11.05
C PRO A 110 -8.08 7.08 -11.42
N PRO A 111 -8.53 7.91 -10.46
CA PRO A 111 -8.72 9.33 -10.70
C PRO A 111 -7.38 9.97 -11.08
N THR A 112 -7.37 10.68 -12.21
CA THR A 112 -6.22 11.47 -12.65
C THR A 112 -5.88 12.54 -11.62
N THR A 113 -4.62 12.60 -11.20
CA THR A 113 -4.07 13.64 -10.31
C THR A 113 -4.20 15.03 -10.95
N PRO A 114 -4.72 16.06 -10.26
CA PRO A 114 -4.34 17.44 -10.53
C PRO A 114 -3.26 17.88 -9.54
N ALA A 115 -2.17 18.43 -10.08
CA ALA A 115 -1.18 19.17 -9.33
C ALA A 115 -1.78 20.49 -8.80
N GLY A 116 -1.41 20.89 -7.58
CA GLY A 116 -1.66 22.24 -7.06
C GLY A 116 -2.30 22.24 -5.68
N GLY A 117 -1.64 22.90 -4.72
CA GLY A 117 -2.08 22.98 -3.33
C GLY A 117 -3.51 23.50 -3.17
N ALA A 118 -4.34 22.72 -2.50
CA ALA A 118 -5.62 23.13 -1.96
C ALA A 118 -5.82 22.47 -0.59
N LYS A 119 -6.37 23.21 0.38
CA LYS A 119 -6.86 22.64 1.64
C LYS A 119 -7.81 21.48 1.28
N TYR A 120 -7.54 20.29 1.82
CA TYR A 120 -8.18 19.03 1.45
C TYR A 120 -9.69 19.17 1.33
N THR A 121 -10.19 19.08 0.09
CA THR A 121 -11.61 19.08 -0.20
C THR A 121 -11.98 17.64 -0.54
N TYR A 122 -12.59 16.94 0.41
CA TYR A 122 -13.26 15.70 0.08
C TYR A 122 -14.27 15.95 -1.04
N PRO A 123 -14.31 15.10 -2.09
CA PRO A 123 -15.28 15.30 -3.14
C PRO A 123 -16.69 15.17 -2.55
N THR A 124 -17.56 16.08 -2.98
CA THR A 124 -18.98 15.89 -2.73
C THR A 124 -19.43 14.70 -3.57
N LEU A 125 -19.90 13.63 -2.92
CA LEU A 125 -20.44 12.47 -3.64
C LEU A 125 -21.95 12.56 -3.74
N SER A 126 -22.47 12.35 -4.92
CA SER A 126 -23.91 12.37 -5.20
C SER A 126 -24.24 11.32 -6.24
N SER A 127 -25.52 11.23 -6.62
CA SER A 127 -25.93 10.33 -7.69
C SER A 127 -25.08 10.53 -8.95
N GLY A 128 -24.60 9.43 -9.53
CA GLY A 128 -23.72 9.43 -10.69
C GLY A 128 -22.22 9.48 -10.36
N SER A 129 -21.82 9.80 -9.12
CA SER A 129 -20.41 9.65 -8.70
C SER A 129 -19.97 8.18 -8.81
N THR A 130 -18.70 7.97 -9.14
CA THR A 130 -18.09 6.63 -9.21
C THR A 130 -16.70 6.62 -8.57
N GLY A 131 -16.17 5.43 -8.30
CA GLY A 131 -14.80 5.23 -7.81
C GLY A 131 -14.69 5.02 -6.29
N ASP A 132 -13.49 5.14 -5.74
CA ASP A 132 -13.18 4.59 -4.41
C ASP A 132 -13.81 5.32 -3.24
N TYR A 133 -14.01 6.63 -3.40
CA TYR A 133 -14.76 7.40 -2.41
C TYR A 133 -16.20 6.87 -2.28
N VAL A 134 -16.81 6.43 -3.38
CA VAL A 134 -18.14 5.82 -3.36
C VAL A 134 -18.11 4.47 -2.66
N ARG A 135 -17.11 3.62 -2.94
CA ARG A 135 -16.95 2.32 -2.27
C ARG A 135 -16.74 2.45 -0.77
N ALA A 136 -15.90 3.41 -0.35
CA ALA A 136 -15.66 3.68 1.07
C ALA A 136 -16.94 4.14 1.79
N VAL A 137 -17.74 4.98 1.14
CA VAL A 137 -19.04 5.39 1.65
C VAL A 137 -20.00 4.20 1.72
N GLN A 138 -20.14 3.44 0.64
CA GLN A 138 -21.02 2.26 0.56
C GLN A 138 -20.72 1.27 1.68
N ALA A 139 -19.44 0.97 1.91
CA ALA A 139 -18.99 0.11 2.99
C ALA A 139 -19.38 0.67 4.38
N LYS A 140 -19.29 1.99 4.58
CA LYS A 140 -19.65 2.62 5.85
C LYS A 140 -21.14 2.64 6.11
N VAL A 141 -21.94 2.93 5.08
CA VAL A 141 -23.38 3.15 5.22
C VAL A 141 -24.22 1.89 4.99
N GLY A 142 -23.58 0.77 4.65
CA GLY A 142 -24.26 -0.52 4.43
C GLY A 142 -24.96 -0.62 3.07
N ALA A 143 -24.42 0.01 2.03
CA ALA A 143 -24.92 -0.12 0.65
C ALA A 143 -24.13 -1.19 -0.13
N PRO A 144 -24.67 -1.69 -1.28
CA PRO A 144 -23.89 -2.51 -2.21
C PRO A 144 -22.60 -1.80 -2.63
N ILE A 145 -21.44 -2.46 -2.47
CA ILE A 145 -20.11 -1.88 -2.71
C ILE A 145 -19.70 -2.07 -4.18
N ASP A 146 -20.44 -1.46 -5.09
CA ASP A 146 -20.19 -1.53 -6.54
C ASP A 146 -19.38 -0.33 -7.08
N GLY A 147 -19.08 0.65 -6.22
CA GLY A 147 -18.39 1.88 -6.59
C GLY A 147 -19.19 2.81 -7.49
N ARG A 148 -20.51 2.62 -7.58
CA ARG A 148 -21.45 3.47 -8.32
C ARG A 148 -22.45 4.08 -7.33
N TYR A 149 -22.52 5.41 -7.30
CA TYR A 149 -23.43 6.11 -6.40
C TYR A 149 -24.85 6.10 -6.98
N GLY A 150 -25.47 4.91 -6.97
CA GLY A 150 -26.84 4.67 -7.44
C GLY A 150 -27.89 4.88 -6.35
N ALA A 151 -29.14 4.57 -6.68
CA ALA A 151 -30.28 4.77 -5.78
C ALA A 151 -30.13 4.06 -4.42
N SER A 152 -29.52 2.86 -4.42
CA SER A 152 -29.21 2.11 -3.19
C SER A 152 -28.23 2.85 -2.28
N THR A 153 -27.20 3.48 -2.87
CA THR A 153 -26.20 4.27 -2.12
C THR A 153 -26.81 5.56 -1.59
N VAL A 154 -27.63 6.24 -2.40
CA VAL A 154 -28.39 7.42 -1.95
C VAL A 154 -29.26 7.07 -0.74
N ALA A 155 -30.02 5.97 -0.81
CA ALA A 155 -30.88 5.55 0.28
C ALA A 155 -30.10 5.25 1.57
N ALA A 156 -28.98 4.52 1.47
CA ALA A 156 -28.13 4.20 2.60
C ALA A 156 -27.45 5.44 3.21
N VAL A 157 -26.98 6.38 2.39
CA VAL A 157 -26.41 7.65 2.88
C VAL A 157 -27.47 8.48 3.60
N ARG A 158 -28.71 8.52 3.09
CA ARG A 158 -29.82 9.20 3.79
C ARG A 158 -30.09 8.56 5.16
N ALA A 159 -30.15 7.23 5.22
CA ALA A 159 -30.33 6.50 6.47
C ALA A 159 -29.19 6.78 7.47
N PHE A 160 -27.95 6.80 6.99
CA PHE A 160 -26.79 7.16 7.80
C PHE A 160 -26.87 8.60 8.33
N GLN A 161 -27.15 9.57 7.46
CA GLN A 161 -27.28 10.98 7.85
C GLN A 161 -28.36 11.18 8.91
N GLN A 162 -29.50 10.51 8.74
CA GLN A 162 -30.59 10.50 9.72
C GLN A 162 -30.13 9.94 11.07
N ALA A 163 -29.42 8.79 11.06
CA ALA A 163 -28.89 8.18 12.28
C ALA A 163 -27.81 9.03 12.97
N GLN A 164 -27.06 9.83 12.21
CA GLN A 164 -26.01 10.71 12.72
C GLN A 164 -26.50 12.12 13.11
N GLY A 165 -27.80 12.41 12.97
CA GLY A 165 -28.39 13.70 13.31
C GLY A 165 -27.87 14.86 12.46
N ILE A 166 -27.50 14.60 11.20
CA ILE A 166 -27.06 15.60 10.22
C ILE A 166 -28.09 15.76 9.09
N PRO A 167 -28.05 16.84 8.30
CA PRO A 167 -29.00 17.03 7.20
C PRO A 167 -29.06 15.83 6.24
N VAL A 168 -30.27 15.32 5.99
CA VAL A 168 -30.53 14.12 5.19
C VAL A 168 -30.61 14.49 3.70
N THR A 169 -29.45 14.76 3.10
CA THR A 169 -29.34 15.18 1.70
C THR A 169 -29.25 14.01 0.73
N GLY A 170 -28.77 12.85 1.20
CA GLY A 170 -28.38 11.73 0.33
C GLY A 170 -27.10 11.99 -0.46
N THR A 171 -26.39 13.07 -0.14
CA THR A 171 -25.11 13.50 -0.71
C THR A 171 -24.06 13.47 0.38
N VAL A 172 -22.88 12.94 0.09
CA VAL A 172 -21.76 12.95 1.04
C VAL A 172 -20.99 14.26 0.89
N ASP A 173 -21.40 15.26 1.66
CA ASP A 173 -20.71 16.54 1.82
C ASP A 173 -19.69 16.49 2.98
N LEU A 174 -18.98 17.59 3.25
CA LEU A 174 -17.97 17.65 4.32
C LEU A 174 -18.53 17.26 5.70
N ARG A 175 -19.80 17.59 6.00
CA ARG A 175 -20.44 17.23 7.27
C ARG A 175 -20.70 15.72 7.37
N THR A 176 -21.13 15.12 6.26
CA THR A 176 -21.35 13.68 6.16
C THR A 176 -20.04 12.92 6.25
N TRP A 177 -19.02 13.40 5.53
CA TRP A 177 -17.64 12.91 5.63
C TRP A 177 -17.13 12.93 7.07
N ALA A 178 -17.31 14.03 7.80
CA ALA A 178 -16.88 14.16 9.20
C ALA A 178 -17.54 13.11 10.13
N ARG A 179 -18.78 12.70 9.84
CA ARG A 179 -19.48 11.64 10.60
C ARG A 179 -19.09 10.24 10.14
N ILE A 180 -18.80 10.05 8.86
CA ILE A 180 -18.28 8.77 8.33
C ILE A 180 -16.91 8.45 8.94
N MET A 181 -16.08 9.48 9.11
CA MET A 181 -14.68 9.42 9.51
C MET A 181 -14.41 9.37 11.01
N SER A 182 -15.40 9.56 11.88
CA SER A 182 -15.15 9.86 13.31
C SER A 182 -14.44 8.71 14.07
N SER A 183 -13.10 8.74 14.01
CA SER A 183 -12.11 8.31 14.99
C SER A 183 -11.53 9.59 15.58
N PRO A 184 -11.73 9.89 16.88
CA PRO A 184 -11.57 11.25 17.40
C PRO A 184 -10.13 11.79 17.53
N ASN A 185 -9.08 11.10 17.09
CA ASN A 185 -7.68 11.51 17.37
C ASN A 185 -6.68 11.40 16.21
N ARG A 186 -7.10 11.44 14.94
CA ARG A 186 -6.16 11.65 13.83
C ARG A 186 -6.68 12.73 12.88
N VAL A 187 -5.82 13.69 12.53
CA VAL A 187 -6.10 14.67 11.47
C VAL A 187 -6.17 13.90 10.17
N PHE A 188 -7.37 13.82 9.57
CA PHE A 188 -7.50 13.31 8.23
C PHE A 188 -7.08 14.40 7.26
N ASP A 189 -5.86 14.31 6.76
CA ASP A 189 -5.31 15.18 5.73
C ASP A 189 -5.37 14.52 4.34
N GLY A 190 -5.99 13.34 4.21
CA GLY A 190 -6.06 12.63 2.92
C GLY A 190 -4.75 12.05 2.44
N THR A 191 -3.68 12.11 3.23
CA THR A 191 -2.39 11.48 2.92
C THR A 191 -2.29 10.06 3.46
N ASN A 192 -3.21 9.65 4.36
CA ASN A 192 -3.19 8.33 4.96
C ASN A 192 -3.37 7.22 3.91
N GLY A 193 -2.32 6.41 3.73
CA GLY A 193 -2.23 5.39 2.69
C GLY A 193 -1.99 5.96 1.28
N ARG A 194 -1.61 7.24 1.16
CA ARG A 194 -1.40 7.93 -0.13
C ARG A 194 -0.10 8.72 -0.19
N LEU A 195 0.91 8.31 0.56
CA LEU A 195 2.26 8.83 0.41
C LEU A 195 2.75 8.61 -1.02
N ALA A 196 3.40 9.64 -1.56
CA ALA A 196 4.01 9.56 -2.86
C ALA A 196 5.20 8.56 -2.81
N PRO A 197 5.50 7.85 -3.92
CA PRO A 197 6.61 6.89 -3.96
C PRO A 197 7.95 7.47 -3.49
N GLU A 198 8.18 8.77 -3.68
CA GLU A 198 9.40 9.47 -3.28
C GLU A 198 9.50 9.69 -1.76
N GLN A 199 8.39 9.57 -1.04
CA GLN A 199 8.33 9.65 0.42
C GLN A 199 8.51 8.28 1.09
N LEU A 200 8.65 7.22 0.29
CA LEU A 200 8.72 5.83 0.74
C LEU A 200 10.08 5.22 0.41
N THR A 201 10.60 4.44 1.35
CA THR A 201 11.85 3.70 1.20
C THR A 201 11.60 2.22 1.41
N ILE A 202 12.16 1.37 0.54
CA ILE A 202 12.10 -0.09 0.69
C ILE A 202 12.96 -0.47 1.89
N VAL A 203 12.34 -1.10 2.89
CA VAL A 203 13.04 -1.56 4.11
C VAL A 203 13.23 -3.07 4.13
N ALA A 204 12.40 -3.80 3.39
CA ALA A 204 12.52 -5.22 3.13
C ALA A 204 11.69 -5.57 1.88
N PRO A 205 11.89 -6.75 1.27
CA PRO A 205 11.02 -7.20 0.19
C PRO A 205 9.56 -7.16 0.62
N ASN A 206 8.74 -6.46 -0.18
CA ASN A 206 7.31 -6.17 0.00
C ASN A 206 6.97 -5.07 1.01
N TRP A 207 7.96 -4.49 1.70
CA TRP A 207 7.72 -3.57 2.80
C TRP A 207 8.43 -2.24 2.57
N THR A 208 7.66 -1.17 2.64
CA THR A 208 8.15 0.21 2.63
C THR A 208 7.77 0.90 3.92
N LEU A 209 8.48 1.98 4.23
CA LEU A 209 8.15 2.91 5.31
C LEU A 209 8.34 4.34 4.82
N PRO A 210 7.69 5.34 5.45
CA PRO A 210 8.09 6.74 5.31
C PRO A 210 9.59 6.87 5.53
N THR A 211 10.29 7.66 4.70
CA THR A 211 11.76 7.68 4.64
C THR A 211 12.45 7.83 6.01
N ASP A 212 11.94 8.71 6.88
CA ASP A 212 12.54 8.93 8.20
C ASP A 212 12.38 7.69 9.11
N ALA A 213 11.18 7.12 9.18
CA ALA A 213 10.93 5.86 9.89
C ALA A 213 11.72 4.68 9.27
N ALA A 214 11.92 4.69 7.95
CA ALA A 214 12.72 3.68 7.26
C ALA A 214 14.19 3.71 7.70
N GLN A 215 14.79 4.89 7.82
CA GLN A 215 16.16 5.04 8.31
C GLN A 215 16.29 4.51 9.74
N ALA A 216 15.36 4.89 10.61
CA ALA A 216 15.31 4.40 11.99
C ALA A 216 15.14 2.86 12.05
N PHE A 217 14.25 2.31 11.22
CA PHE A 217 14.02 0.88 11.14
C PHE A 217 15.28 0.12 10.69
N LEU A 218 15.94 0.58 9.64
CA LEU A 218 17.16 -0.05 9.12
C LEU A 218 18.28 -0.02 10.15
N ALA A 219 18.44 1.09 10.89
CA ALA A 219 19.39 1.19 11.99
C ALA A 219 19.05 0.23 13.14
N MET A 220 17.76 0.07 13.46
CA MET A 220 17.26 -0.88 14.46
C MET A 220 17.54 -2.34 14.03
N GLN A 221 17.25 -2.67 12.76
CA GLN A 221 17.52 -4.00 12.18
C GLN A 221 19.01 -4.32 12.21
N ASP A 222 19.87 -3.33 11.91
CA ASP A 222 21.32 -3.48 11.94
C ASP A 222 21.86 -3.68 13.36
N LYS A 223 21.31 -2.97 14.35
CA LYS A 223 21.67 -3.22 15.76
C LYS A 223 21.24 -4.62 16.19
N PHE A 224 20.01 -5.02 15.87
CA PHE A 224 19.51 -6.36 16.18
C PHE A 224 20.44 -7.43 15.60
N ARG A 225 20.88 -7.26 14.36
CA ARG A 225 21.82 -8.15 13.70
C ARG A 225 23.18 -8.22 14.38
N ARG A 226 23.73 -7.09 14.85
CA ARG A 226 25.00 -7.09 15.60
C ARG A 226 24.87 -7.79 16.95
N ASP A 227 23.73 -7.63 17.62
CA ASP A 227 23.52 -8.17 18.97
C ASP A 227 23.19 -9.67 18.96
N THR A 228 22.47 -10.13 17.93
CA THR A 228 21.88 -11.49 17.89
C THR A 228 22.45 -12.38 16.79
N GLY A 229 23.13 -11.79 15.80
CA GLY A 229 23.49 -12.46 14.55
C GLY A 229 22.32 -12.67 13.58
N GLY A 230 21.09 -12.25 13.92
CA GLY A 230 19.88 -12.50 13.15
C GLY A 230 19.22 -11.24 12.56
N THR A 231 18.06 -11.43 11.95
CA THR A 231 17.14 -10.35 11.58
C THR A 231 15.74 -10.74 12.04
N PHE A 232 14.88 -9.75 12.28
CA PHE A 232 13.46 -9.99 12.52
C PHE A 232 12.69 -9.65 11.25
N THR A 233 11.52 -10.28 11.07
CA THR A 233 10.76 -10.20 9.83
C THR A 233 9.53 -9.33 10.02
N LEU A 234 9.27 -8.43 9.08
CA LEU A 234 8.02 -7.67 9.02
C LEU A 234 6.87 -8.52 8.47
N ASN A 235 5.70 -8.43 9.10
CA ASN A 235 4.42 -8.91 8.55
C ASN A 235 3.51 -7.78 8.08
N ASP A 236 3.72 -6.53 8.51
CA ASP A 236 3.14 -5.34 7.89
C ASP A 236 4.02 -4.10 8.12
N ALA A 237 3.85 -3.08 7.29
CA ALA A 237 4.61 -1.82 7.36
C ALA A 237 3.72 -0.67 6.86
N TYR A 238 4.24 0.22 6.01
CA TYR A 238 3.39 1.19 5.34
C TYR A 238 2.31 0.47 4.51
N ARG A 239 1.05 0.82 4.77
CA ARG A 239 -0.12 0.23 4.14
C ARG A 239 -0.81 1.27 3.26
N PRO A 240 -0.75 1.10 1.92
CA PRO A 240 -1.41 2.01 1.01
C PRO A 240 -2.94 1.91 1.15
N PHE A 241 -3.63 2.96 0.73
CA PHE A 241 -5.06 3.16 0.96
C PHE A 241 -5.90 2.04 0.34
N ASP A 242 -5.54 1.60 -0.85
CA ASP A 242 -6.13 0.46 -1.57
C ASP A 242 -6.06 -0.83 -0.73
N ARG A 243 -4.90 -1.14 -0.15
CA ARG A 243 -4.72 -2.27 0.74
C ARG A 243 -5.56 -2.13 2.00
N GLN A 244 -5.69 -0.92 2.55
CA GLN A 244 -6.55 -0.70 3.71
C GLN A 244 -8.04 -0.93 3.36
N VAL A 245 -8.49 -0.54 2.17
CA VAL A 245 -9.84 -0.87 1.69
C VAL A 245 -10.04 -2.39 1.60
N GLN A 246 -9.08 -3.12 1.02
CA GLN A 246 -9.16 -4.58 0.91
C GLN A 246 -9.29 -5.26 2.28
N LEU A 247 -8.45 -4.88 3.25
CA LEU A 247 -8.53 -5.40 4.61
C LEU A 247 -9.87 -5.05 5.28
N PHE A 248 -10.37 -3.83 5.05
CA PHE A 248 -11.66 -3.43 5.59
C PHE A 248 -12.84 -4.20 4.99
N VAL A 249 -12.81 -4.49 3.68
CA VAL A 249 -13.81 -5.35 3.03
C VAL A 249 -13.74 -6.78 3.55
N ALA A 250 -12.54 -7.32 3.72
CA ALA A 250 -12.34 -8.70 4.17
C ALA A 250 -12.73 -8.93 5.64
N TYR A 251 -12.42 -7.98 6.52
CA TYR A 251 -12.51 -8.19 7.97
C TYR A 251 -13.50 -7.27 8.68
N GLY A 252 -13.86 -6.13 8.09
CA GLY A 252 -14.75 -5.13 8.69
C GLY A 252 -14.22 -4.50 9.98
N ALA A 253 -14.98 -3.55 10.53
CA ALA A 253 -14.72 -3.03 11.87
C ALA A 253 -15.16 -4.04 12.95
N PRO A 254 -14.47 -4.14 14.10
CA PRO A 254 -13.26 -3.39 14.48
C PRO A 254 -11.94 -4.05 14.02
N ARG A 255 -11.98 -5.16 13.29
CA ARG A 255 -10.78 -5.95 12.91
C ARG A 255 -9.86 -5.25 11.89
N ALA A 256 -10.40 -4.29 11.15
CA ALA A 256 -9.64 -3.42 10.27
C ALA A 256 -10.07 -1.96 10.48
N SER A 257 -9.09 -1.06 10.49
CA SER A 257 -9.34 0.39 10.52
C SER A 257 -10.12 0.85 9.28
N VAL A 258 -10.96 1.87 9.44
CA VAL A 258 -11.62 2.53 8.32
C VAL A 258 -10.54 3.06 7.35
N PRO A 259 -10.69 2.88 6.02
CA PRO A 259 -9.72 3.39 5.05
C PRO A 259 -9.36 4.86 5.25
N GLY A 260 -8.06 5.15 5.22
CA GLY A 260 -7.51 6.48 5.48
C GLY A 260 -7.43 6.87 6.95
N THR A 261 -7.60 5.93 7.89
CA THR A 261 -7.43 6.19 9.33
C THR A 261 -6.41 5.27 10.02
N SER A 262 -5.79 4.37 9.26
CA SER A 262 -4.84 3.38 9.79
C SER A 262 -3.51 4.03 10.13
N ASN A 263 -2.91 3.68 11.26
CA ASN A 263 -1.54 4.10 11.57
C ASN A 263 -0.52 3.53 10.57
N HIS A 264 -0.78 2.38 9.97
CA HIS A 264 0.04 1.87 8.86
C HIS A 264 -0.02 2.74 7.61
N GLY A 265 -1.09 3.52 7.40
CA GLY A 265 -1.16 4.48 6.31
C GLY A 265 -0.57 5.84 6.67
N ASP A 266 -0.19 6.06 7.92
CA ASP A 266 0.09 7.41 8.44
C ASP A 266 1.53 7.85 8.21
N ALA A 267 1.68 9.04 7.61
CA ALA A 267 2.96 9.67 7.33
C ALA A 267 3.77 9.90 8.61
N THR A 268 3.09 10.20 9.73
CA THR A 268 3.71 10.68 10.97
C THR A 268 3.99 9.58 11.99
N THR A 269 3.67 8.32 11.69
CA THR A 269 3.71 7.25 12.68
C THR A 269 4.56 6.04 12.25
N GLY A 270 4.87 5.88 10.95
CA GLY A 270 5.78 4.84 10.45
C GLY A 270 5.53 3.46 11.07
N ALA A 271 4.28 3.01 11.10
CA ALA A 271 3.91 1.80 11.84
C ALA A 271 4.44 0.53 11.16
N ILE A 272 4.90 -0.41 11.98
CA ILE A 272 5.36 -1.73 11.58
C ILE A 272 4.68 -2.79 12.43
N ASP A 273 4.39 -3.93 11.79
CA ASP A 273 4.11 -5.16 12.49
C ASP A 273 5.30 -6.11 12.27
N ILE A 274 5.73 -6.78 13.35
CA ILE A 274 6.82 -7.75 13.33
C ILE A 274 6.25 -9.16 13.58
N SER A 275 6.72 -10.14 12.81
CA SER A 275 6.45 -11.55 13.03
C SER A 275 7.15 -12.04 14.30
N LEU A 276 6.46 -11.91 15.44
CA LEU A 276 6.93 -12.33 16.76
C LEU A 276 5.77 -12.78 17.63
N GLU A 277 6.10 -13.47 18.72
CA GLU A 277 5.17 -13.81 19.79
C GLU A 277 5.50 -13.04 21.06
N ARG A 278 4.50 -12.86 21.93
CA ARG A 278 4.73 -12.20 23.23
C ARG A 278 5.80 -12.94 24.01
N ASP A 279 6.70 -12.15 24.62
CA ASP A 279 7.80 -12.63 25.46
C ASP A 279 8.84 -13.50 24.74
N ASP A 280 8.84 -13.57 23.41
CA ASP A 280 9.94 -14.20 22.69
C ASP A 280 11.24 -13.37 22.78
N ALA A 281 12.35 -13.92 22.30
CA ALA A 281 13.65 -13.26 22.35
C ALA A 281 13.67 -11.94 21.55
N THR A 282 12.97 -11.88 20.43
CA THR A 282 12.84 -10.69 19.58
C THR A 282 12.05 -9.61 20.30
N TYR A 283 10.91 -9.96 20.87
CA TYR A 283 10.05 -9.06 21.64
C TYR A 283 10.77 -8.46 22.84
N ARG A 284 11.47 -9.30 23.64
CA ARG A 284 12.26 -8.80 24.78
C ARG A 284 13.40 -7.88 24.34
N TRP A 285 14.06 -8.19 23.22
CA TRP A 285 15.09 -7.31 22.68
C TRP A 285 14.49 -5.97 22.23
N LEU A 286 13.35 -5.98 21.53
CA LEU A 286 12.67 -4.76 21.07
C LEU A 286 12.21 -3.90 22.24
N LEU A 287 11.62 -4.49 23.29
CA LEU A 287 11.25 -3.76 24.51
C LEU A 287 12.44 -3.01 25.14
N ALA A 288 13.65 -3.57 25.05
CA ALA A 288 14.85 -2.96 25.61
C ALA A 288 15.54 -1.96 24.67
N ASN A 289 15.34 -2.05 23.34
CA ASN A 289 16.17 -1.35 22.35
C ASN A 289 15.40 -0.49 21.35
N ALA A 290 14.14 -0.81 21.02
CA ALA A 290 13.41 -0.16 19.93
C ALA A 290 13.24 1.35 20.14
N ILE A 291 13.10 1.77 21.40
CA ILE A 291 12.96 3.18 21.77
C ILE A 291 14.20 4.02 21.42
N LEU A 292 15.38 3.41 21.32
CA LEU A 292 16.61 4.07 20.87
C LEU A 292 16.53 4.53 19.42
N PHE A 293 15.58 3.97 18.66
CA PHE A 293 15.31 4.26 17.26
C PHE A 293 13.94 4.90 17.07
N GLY A 294 13.33 5.44 18.12
CA GLY A 294 12.03 6.12 18.03
C GLY A 294 10.82 5.18 17.86
N PHE A 295 11.02 3.86 17.92
CA PHE A 295 9.92 2.89 17.87
C PHE A 295 9.40 2.56 19.28
N GLY A 296 8.09 2.66 19.47
CA GLY A 296 7.42 2.36 20.73
C GLY A 296 6.05 1.72 20.57
N GLN A 297 5.52 1.25 21.70
CA GLN A 297 4.15 0.73 21.82
C GLN A 297 3.37 1.57 22.83
N SER A 298 2.11 1.86 22.54
CA SER A 298 1.19 2.38 23.56
C SER A 298 0.86 1.30 24.59
N ALA A 299 0.30 1.68 25.74
CA ALA A 299 -0.15 0.73 26.76
C ALA A 299 -1.15 -0.32 26.21
N TYR A 300 -2.03 0.10 25.31
CA TYR A 300 -2.98 -0.79 24.61
C TYR A 300 -2.26 -1.78 23.69
N GLN A 301 -1.31 -1.31 22.88
CA GLN A 301 -0.54 -2.18 21.98
C GLN A 301 0.32 -3.16 22.76
N ASN A 302 0.97 -2.70 23.83
CA ASN A 302 1.71 -3.57 24.71
C ASN A 302 0.82 -4.68 25.29
N SER A 303 -0.45 -4.42 25.63
CA SER A 303 -1.36 -5.45 26.14
C SER A 303 -2.01 -6.34 25.08
N SER A 304 -2.30 -5.84 23.88
CA SER A 304 -3.18 -6.51 22.92
C SER A 304 -2.52 -6.82 21.58
N GLU A 305 -1.41 -6.17 21.25
CA GLU A 305 -0.79 -6.17 19.94
C GLU A 305 0.75 -6.16 20.08
N PRO A 306 1.36 -7.22 20.67
CA PRO A 306 2.81 -7.24 20.97
C PRO A 306 3.68 -7.13 19.71
N TRP A 307 3.13 -7.50 18.55
CA TRP A 307 3.75 -7.35 17.24
C TRP A 307 3.77 -5.91 16.70
N HIS A 308 2.98 -4.97 17.26
CA HIS A 308 2.78 -3.63 16.68
C HIS A 308 3.76 -2.62 17.22
N TRP A 309 4.48 -1.91 16.37
CA TRP A 309 5.40 -0.86 16.79
C TRP A 309 5.20 0.39 15.94
N GLN A 310 5.32 1.55 16.56
CA GLN A 310 5.11 2.84 15.92
C GLN A 310 6.33 3.72 16.08
N HIS A 311 6.78 4.31 14.98
CA HIS A 311 7.81 5.32 14.97
C HIS A 311 7.19 6.71 15.18
N THR A 312 7.43 7.34 16.31
CA THR A 312 6.96 8.71 16.54
C THR A 312 8.09 9.69 16.32
N TYR A 313 7.86 10.69 15.46
CA TYR A 313 8.78 11.79 15.20
C TYR A 313 8.80 12.84 16.32
#